data_AF-A0A8J7VBB0-F1
#
_entry.id   AF-A0A8J7VBB0-F1
#
_cell.length_a   1.000
_cell.length_b   1.000
_cell.length_c   1.000
_cell.angle_alpha   90.00
_cell.angle_beta   90.00
_cell.angle_gamma   90.00
#
_symmetry.space_group_name_H-M   'P 1'
#
loop_
_entity.id
_entity.type
_entity.pdbx_description
1 polymer ?
#
loop_
_entity_poly.entity_id
_entity_poly.type
_entity_poly.pdbx_seq_one_letter_code
_entity_poly.pdbx_strand_id
1 'polypeptide(L)' 'MSMPVKKGFSLVELVIDLVLVAGFFTFFYYVLQSHVPSNDPTMVRLWATLAAGCMSGVFWLALQMMKTVFRFQRANRK' A
#
# COMPACT_ATOMS: atom_id res chain seq x y z
N MET A 1 4.09 27.68 7.69
CA MET A 1 4.43 27.31 6.29
C MET A 1 5.74 26.54 6.32
N SER A 2 5.70 25.21 6.32
CA SER A 2 6.89 24.37 6.41
C SER A 2 7.68 24.38 5.10
N MET A 3 8.97 24.68 5.20
CA MET A 3 9.91 24.83 4.08
C MET A 3 9.90 23.63 3.12
N PRO A 4 10.10 23.83 1.80
CA PRO A 4 10.21 22.73 0.84
C PRO A 4 11.54 22.00 1.06
N VAL A 5 11.54 20.99 1.93
CA VAL A 5 12.65 20.04 2.04
C VAL A 5 12.76 19.34 0.70
N LYS A 6 13.90 19.48 0.01
CA LYS A 6 14.22 18.76 -1.22
C LYS A 6 13.95 17.27 -0.99
N LYS A 7 12.87 16.76 -1.60
CA LYS A 7 12.44 15.36 -1.47
C LYS A 7 13.40 14.52 -2.31
N GLY A 8 14.52 14.11 -1.71
CA GLY A 8 15.40 13.10 -2.31
C GLY A 8 14.59 11.82 -2.49
N PHE A 9 14.42 11.40 -3.74
CA PHE A 9 13.76 10.14 -4.07
C PHE A 9 14.69 9.01 -3.59
N SER A 10 14.36 8.40 -2.45
CA SER A 10 15.11 7.24 -1.97
C SER A 10 14.57 6.00 -2.67
N LEU A 11 15.36 5.44 -3.59
CA LEU A 11 15.03 4.17 -4.26
C LEU A 11 14.82 3.04 -3.25
N VAL A 12 15.53 3.08 -2.12
CA VAL A 12 15.38 2.11 -1.03
C VAL A 12 13.99 2.21 -0.38
N GLU A 13 13.51 3.43 -0.10
CA GLU A 13 12.17 3.62 0.47
C GLU A 13 11.09 3.12 -0.49
N LEU A 14 11.26 3.37 -1.79
CA LEU A 14 10.35 2.91 -2.83
C LEU A 14 10.26 1.38 -2.92
N VAL A 15 11.40 0.70 -2.90
CA VAL A 15 11.44 -0.77 -2.95
C VAL A 15 10.78 -1.37 -1.70
N ILE A 16 11.04 -0.80 -0.52
CA ILE A 16 10.41 -1.25 0.73
C ILE A 16 8.88 -1.09 0.64
N ASP A 17 8.40 0.07 0.21
CA ASP A 17 6.96 0.29 0.09
C ASP A 17 6.35 -0.70 -0.93
N LEU A 18 7.03 -0.94 -2.06
CA LEU A 18 6.54 -1.84 -3.11
C LEU A 18 6.40 -3.28 -2.61
N VAL A 19 7.39 -3.76 -1.85
CA VAL A 19 7.33 -5.09 -1.22
C VAL A 19 6.19 -5.15 -0.21
N LEU A 20 5.99 -4.12 0.60
CA LEU A 20 4.92 -4.08 1.60
C LEU A 20 3.54 -4.10 0.95
N VAL A 21 3.34 -3.32 -0.12
CA VAL A 21 2.09 -3.31 -0.88
C VAL A 21 1.85 -4.61 -1.63
N ALA A 22 2.88 -5.18 -2.25
CA ALA A 22 2.76 -6.46 -2.93
C ALA A 22 2.34 -7.57 -1.97
N GLY A 23 2.97 -7.63 -0.78
CA GLY A 23 2.58 -8.58 0.27
C GLY A 23 1.14 -8.39 0.75
N PHE A 24 0.74 -7.12 0.97
CA PHE A 24 -0.63 -6.79 1.36
C PHE A 24 -1.65 -7.18 0.27
N PHE A 25 -1.32 -6.91 -0.99
CA PHE A 25 -2.16 -7.28 -2.13
C PHE A 25 -2.35 -8.80 -2.22
N THR A 26 -1.28 -9.59 -2.12
CA THR A 26 -1.37 -11.06 -2.17
C THR A 26 -2.20 -11.60 -1.02
N PHE A 27 -2.03 -11.07 0.20
CA PHE A 27 -2.82 -11.46 1.36
C PHE A 27 -4.31 -11.18 1.14
N PHE A 28 -4.67 -9.96 0.75
CA PHE A 28 -6.08 -9.59 0.53
C PHE A 28 -6.69 -10.33 -0.65
N TYR A 29 -5.94 -10.55 -1.73
CA TYR A 29 -6.41 -11.36 -2.85
C TYR A 29 -6.77 -12.78 -2.39
N TYR A 30 -5.92 -13.40 -1.57
CA TYR A 30 -6.15 -14.75 -1.04
C TYR A 30 -7.36 -14.83 -0.11
N VAL A 31 -7.62 -13.78 0.68
CA VAL A 31 -8.80 -13.71 1.55
C VAL A 31 -10.06 -13.48 0.72
N LEU A 32 -10.02 -12.54 -0.23
CA LEU A 32 -11.19 -12.11 -0.98
C LEU A 32 -11.69 -13.15 -1.98
N GLN A 33 -10.81 -13.99 -2.54
CA GLN A 33 -11.23 -15.04 -3.48
C GLN A 33 -12.31 -15.96 -2.90
N SER A 34 -12.24 -16.27 -1.60
CA SER A 34 -13.19 -17.16 -0.90
C SER A 34 -14.54 -16.49 -0.65
N HIS A 35 -14.60 -15.16 -0.75
CA HIS A 35 -15.81 -14.37 -0.53
C HIS A 35 -16.53 -13.99 -1.82
N VAL A 36 -15.96 -14.28 -3.00
CA VAL A 36 -16.65 -14.02 -4.28
C VAL A 36 -17.64 -15.16 -4.54
N PRO A 37 -18.96 -14.90 -4.54
CA PRO A 37 -19.97 -15.92 -4.77
C PRO A 37 -20.09 -16.23 -6.28
N SER A 38 -19.08 -16.87 -6.87
CA SER A 38 -19.09 -17.31 -8.27
C SER A 38 -18.34 -18.62 -8.44
N ASN A 39 -18.83 -19.47 -9.35
CA ASN A 39 -18.19 -20.74 -9.69
C ASN A 39 -17.23 -20.61 -10.89
N ASP A 40 -17.23 -19.45 -11.57
CA ASP A 40 -16.35 -19.19 -12.71
C ASP A 40 -15.00 -18.62 -12.23
N PRO A 41 -13.87 -19.32 -12.49
CA PRO A 41 -12.55 -18.90 -12.01
C PRO A 41 -12.09 -17.57 -12.61
N THR A 42 -12.60 -17.17 -13.78
CA THR A 42 -12.24 -15.88 -14.39
C THR A 42 -12.87 -14.72 -13.63
N MET A 43 -14.13 -14.88 -13.24
CA MET A 43 -14.88 -13.87 -12.50
C MET A 43 -14.34 -13.69 -11.09
N VAL A 44 -13.99 -14.80 -10.40
CA VAL A 44 -13.36 -14.74 -9.08
C VAL A 44 -12.04 -13.97 -9.12
N ARG A 45 -11.18 -14.23 -10.11
CA ARG A 45 -9.89 -13.51 -10.27
C ARG A 45 -10.10 -12.03 -10.52
N LEU A 46 -11.01 -11.66 -11.43
CA LEU A 46 -11.28 -10.26 -11.76
C LEU A 46 -11.79 -9.47 -10.55
N TRP A 47 -12.78 -9.98 -9.83
CA TRP A 47 -13.34 -9.28 -8.67
C TRP A 47 -12.38 -9.26 -7.48
N ALA A 48 -11.68 -10.36 -7.20
CA ALA A 48 -10.71 -10.42 -6.11
C ALA A 48 -9.51 -9.49 -6.37
N THR A 49 -8.99 -9.43 -7.60
CA THR A 49 -7.90 -8.51 -7.95
C THR A 49 -8.32 -7.05 -7.88
N LEU A 50 -9.51 -6.70 -8.38
CA LEU A 50 -10.01 -5.33 -8.36
C LEU A 50 -10.21 -4.84 -6.92
N ALA A 51 -10.84 -5.67 -6.08
CA ALA A 51 -11.05 -5.37 -4.66
C ALA A 51 -9.72 -5.29 -3.87
N ALA A 52 -8.81 -6.27 -4.05
CA ALA A 52 -7.49 -6.25 -3.42
C ALA A 52 -6.66 -5.06 -3.88
N GLY A 53 -6.78 -4.65 -5.16
CA GLY A 53 -6.10 -3.50 -5.74
C GLY A 53 -6.53 -2.19 -5.08
N CYS A 54 -7.83 -1.98 -4.90
CA CYS A 54 -8.35 -0.80 -4.19
C CYS A 54 -7.84 -0.73 -2.75
N MET A 55 -7.90 -1.83 -1.99
CA MET A 55 -7.42 -1.88 -0.60
C MET A 55 -5.91 -1.62 -0.51
N SER A 56 -5.14 -2.16 -1.45
CA SER A 56 -3.69 -1.97 -1.53
C SER A 56 -3.31 -0.53 -1.87
N GLY A 57 -4.10 0.15 -2.72
CA GLY A 57 -3.94 1.57 -3.02
C GLY A 57 -4.16 2.47 -1.81
N VAL A 58 -5.20 2.20 -1.01
CA VAL A 58 -5.45 2.92 0.25
C VAL A 58 -4.33 2.66 1.26
N PHE A 59 -3.86 1.42 1.36
CA PHE A 59 -2.72 1.05 2.21
C PHE A 59 -1.45 1.83 1.83
N TRP A 60 -1.14 1.95 0.53
CA TRP A 60 -0.01 2.75 0.05
C TRP A 60 -0.11 4.23 0.45
N LEU A 61 -1.29 4.84 0.32
CA LEU A 61 -1.50 6.23 0.74
C LEU A 61 -1.29 6.39 2.26
N ALA A 62 -1.82 5.45 3.06
CA ALA A 62 -1.63 5.44 4.50
C ALA A 62 -0.14 5.31 4.89
N LEU A 63 0.62 4.45 4.20
CA LEU A 63 2.07 4.32 4.40
C LEU A 63 2.81 5.64 4.14
N GLN A 64 2.47 6.35 3.07
CA GLN A 64 3.11 7.65 2.78
C GLN A 64 2.82 8.70 3.86
N MET A 65 1.60 8.73 4.39
CA MET A 65 1.22 9.64 5.46
C MET A 65 1.95 9.28 6.77
N MET A 66 2.01 8.00 7.12
CA MET A 66 2.76 7.51 8.28
C MET A 66 4.24 7.89 8.19
N LYS A 67 4.88 7.65 7.03
CA LYS A 67 6.29 8.04 6.80
C LYS A 67 6.50 9.54 6.96
N THR A 68 5.56 10.36 6.51
CA THR A 68 5.63 11.81 6.65
C THR A 68 5.63 12.23 8.12
N VAL A 69 4.71 11.67 8.93
CA VAL A 69 4.65 11.95 10.38
C VAL A 69 5.91 11.44 11.08
N PHE A 70 6.36 10.21 10.78
CA PHE A 70 7.54 9.62 11.39
C PHE A 70 8.81 10.45 11.12
N ARG A 71 8.98 10.94 9.89
CA ARG A 71 10.10 11.82 9.51
C ARG A 71 10.07 13.13 10.29
N PHE A 72 8.88 13.73 10.44
CA PHE A 72 8.69 14.94 11.23
C PHE A 72 9.04 14.72 12.71
N GLN A 73 8.49 13.67 13.33
CA GLN A 73 8.79 13.33 14.72
C GLN A 73 10.28 13.05 14.94
N ARG A 74 10.92 12.30 14.04
CA ARG A 74 12.35 11.99 14.14
C ARG A 74 13.25 13.24 14.03
N ALA A 75 12.84 14.23 13.23
CA ALA A 75 13.58 15.48 13.09
C ALA A 75 13.47 16.39 14.33
N ASN A 76 12.30 16.39 15.00
CA ASN A 76 12.02 17.22 16.19
C ASN A 76 12.37 16.55 17.52
N ARG A 77 12.93 15.33 17.52
CA ARG A 77 13.35 14.61 18.73
C ARG A 77 14.74 15.06 19.25
N LYS A 78 15.27 16.17 18.73
CA LYS A 78 16.49 16.83 19.19
C LYS A 78 16.10 18.06 20.00
#